data_AF-A0AAN6MGR6-F1
#
_entry.id   AF-A0AAN6MGR6-F1
#
_cell.length_a   1.000
_cell.length_b   1.000
_cell.length_c   1.000
_cell.angle_alpha   90.00
_cell.angle_beta   90.00
_cell.angle_gamma   90.00
#
_symmetry.space_group_name_H-M   'P 1'
#
loop_
_entity.id
_entity.type
_entity.pdbx_description
1 polymer ?
#
loop_
_entity_poly.entity_id
_entity_poly.type
_entity_poly.pdbx_seq_one_letter_code
_entity_poly.pdbx_strand_id
1 'polypeptide(L)'
;MAVCHLLLAAAAAALVSAQGPSATAAGCTAKSFAIPSWLIQDVKHAGADMSFSIANRATNYTATLACQGKTAGWNACVVQGAAPEDEPLQASVLVSETSTAFFVNQTWTCKDREKALTFTADGNATAALTYTSPLLIRGSLTSPVAITPTYADGATGHGSPGCSARSAKPSWVLSSLQYTDEPADGVTATPFRNFNVIVTNQANGYQASCMPGGGFAGVGDVSRLTCAGYEFQAFNVGRYPISTEASYDAVTSTFSLNQTWFCDDVDAAKPVQITSHATLPIPLTCTTTPSPTSPNLTNKYCTSTPSTLPLSSLSSFTTPLSAYSLTDPLPSSRGDGCTLTSIFSPHWQFSDFEIVQGEVRFEVILTAQDRGFQYPIPIYQGEGVKGREGWWECVVGADGGNGLPLWPNKCVIGWEKGKGVLGLEAEWECRDLDGGHPVKFTGVTTTTVDSPITCETVDGESRCATEDPGYTWTAGIDNVKWGV
;
A
#
# COMPACT_ATOMS: atom_id res chain seq x y z
N MET A 1 -40.57 19.03 -46.77
CA MET A 1 -39.25 19.42 -46.20
C MET A 1 -39.26 19.03 -44.74
N ALA A 2 -38.66 17.88 -44.41
CA ALA A 2 -38.52 17.40 -43.05
C ALA A 2 -37.06 17.59 -42.65
N VAL A 3 -36.81 18.47 -41.67
CA VAL A 3 -35.49 18.72 -41.10
C VAL A 3 -35.23 17.62 -40.07
N CYS A 4 -34.35 16.69 -40.43
CA CYS A 4 -33.84 15.66 -39.53
C CYS A 4 -32.68 16.28 -38.72
N HIS A 5 -32.93 16.64 -37.47
CA HIS A 5 -31.87 17.05 -36.55
C HIS A 5 -31.21 15.79 -35.96
N LEU A 6 -30.10 15.36 -36.56
CA LEU A 6 -29.14 14.49 -35.89
C LEU A 6 -28.43 15.31 -34.80
N LEU A 7 -28.76 15.03 -33.55
CA LEU A 7 -27.93 15.36 -32.40
C LEU A 7 -26.76 14.36 -32.36
N LEU A 8 -25.61 14.75 -32.90
CA LEU A 8 -24.33 14.13 -32.53
C LEU A 8 -24.03 14.54 -31.08
N ALA A 9 -24.33 13.65 -30.13
CA ALA A 9 -23.77 13.74 -28.79
C ALA A 9 -22.27 13.44 -28.90
N ALA A 10 -21.44 14.49 -28.78
CA ALA A 10 -20.02 14.34 -28.60
C ALA A 10 -19.77 13.66 -27.25
N ALA A 11 -19.62 12.34 -27.26
CA ALA A 11 -19.01 11.62 -26.17
C ALA A 11 -17.53 12.04 -26.13
N ALA A 12 -17.24 13.11 -25.39
CA ALA A 12 -15.91 13.34 -24.89
C ALA A 12 -15.61 12.15 -23.97
N ALA A 13 -15.02 11.10 -24.54
CA ALA A 13 -14.31 10.10 -23.77
C ALA A 13 -13.21 10.88 -23.03
N ALA A 14 -13.50 11.24 -21.78
CA ALA A 14 -12.44 11.45 -20.83
C ALA A 14 -11.68 10.12 -20.84
N LEU A 15 -10.58 10.09 -21.60
CA LEU A 15 -9.49 9.17 -21.38
C LEU A 15 -8.99 9.49 -19.97
N VAL A 16 -9.72 9.03 -18.96
CA VAL A 16 -9.20 8.85 -17.62
C VAL A 16 -8.11 7.83 -17.84
N SER A 17 -6.91 8.34 -18.10
CA SER A 17 -5.69 7.58 -18.06
C SER A 17 -5.53 7.16 -16.61
N ALA A 18 -6.21 6.09 -16.22
CA ALA A 18 -5.79 5.26 -15.13
C ALA A 18 -4.50 4.56 -15.58
N GLN A 19 -3.46 5.33 -15.92
CA GLN A 19 -2.11 4.85 -15.69
C GLN A 19 -2.08 4.72 -14.17
N GLY A 20 -1.93 3.48 -13.65
CA GLY A 20 -1.77 3.27 -12.21
C GLY A 20 -0.81 4.32 -11.65
N PRO A 21 -1.03 4.80 -10.40
CA PRO A 21 -0.44 6.03 -9.89
C PRO A 21 1.00 6.15 -10.38
N SER A 22 1.29 7.27 -11.07
CA SER A 22 2.62 7.52 -11.61
C SER A 22 3.60 7.14 -10.53
N ALA A 23 4.44 6.13 -10.79
CA ALA A 23 5.46 5.80 -9.83
C ALA A 23 6.28 7.07 -9.75
N THR A 24 6.08 7.88 -8.71
CA THR A 24 7.11 8.78 -8.24
C THR A 24 8.34 7.90 -8.21
N ALA A 25 9.27 8.18 -9.12
CA ALA A 25 10.33 7.24 -9.45
C ALA A 25 11.15 7.08 -8.18
N ALA A 26 10.83 6.05 -7.40
CA ALA A 26 11.50 5.78 -6.16
C ALA A 26 12.98 5.67 -6.51
N GLY A 27 13.80 6.41 -5.77
CA GLY A 27 15.24 6.39 -6.01
C GLY A 27 15.81 4.98 -5.79
N CYS A 28 17.04 4.79 -6.25
CA CYS A 28 17.79 3.54 -6.12
C CYS A 28 17.69 2.94 -4.71
N THR A 29 17.84 3.76 -3.66
CA THR A 29 17.81 3.32 -2.27
C THR A 29 16.47 2.69 -1.90
N ALA A 30 15.36 3.40 -2.14
CA ALA A 30 14.03 2.92 -1.80
C ALA A 30 13.65 1.66 -2.61
N LYS A 31 14.03 1.62 -3.90
CA LYS A 31 13.84 0.43 -4.74
C LYS A 31 14.71 -0.75 -4.30
N SER A 32 15.90 -0.52 -3.78
CA SER A 32 16.77 -1.61 -3.31
C SER A 32 16.18 -2.30 -2.09
N PHE A 33 15.57 -1.53 -1.20
CA PHE A 33 14.85 -2.05 -0.03
C PHE A 33 13.53 -2.74 -0.39
N ALA A 34 12.75 -2.18 -1.31
CA ALA A 34 11.46 -2.75 -1.69
C ALA A 34 11.59 -3.90 -2.72
N ILE A 35 12.46 -3.75 -3.72
CA ILE A 35 12.52 -4.60 -4.93
C ILE A 35 13.99 -4.98 -5.26
N PRO A 36 14.73 -5.68 -4.37
CA PRO A 36 16.03 -6.26 -4.69
C PRO A 36 15.82 -7.46 -5.63
N SER A 37 15.57 -7.20 -6.92
CA SER A 37 15.19 -8.24 -7.87
C SER A 37 15.75 -7.99 -9.27
N TRP A 38 15.75 -9.06 -10.06
CA TRP A 38 16.27 -9.05 -11.41
C TRP A 38 15.27 -9.61 -12.41
N LEU A 39 15.30 -9.10 -13.64
CA LEU A 39 14.65 -9.72 -14.79
C LEU A 39 15.70 -10.43 -15.63
N ILE A 40 15.49 -11.72 -15.86
CA ILE A 40 16.24 -12.51 -16.85
C ILE A 40 15.45 -12.51 -18.15
N GLN A 41 16.09 -12.17 -19.25
CA GLN A 41 15.47 -12.01 -20.56
C GLN A 41 16.36 -12.60 -21.66
N ASP A 42 15.78 -12.82 -22.83
CA ASP A 42 16.50 -13.26 -24.04
C ASP A 42 17.38 -14.50 -23.82
N VAL A 43 16.88 -15.47 -23.04
CA VAL A 43 17.60 -16.73 -22.79
C VAL A 43 17.76 -17.48 -24.10
N LYS A 44 19.01 -17.71 -24.50
CA LYS A 44 19.37 -18.46 -25.70
C LYS A 44 20.16 -19.70 -25.30
N HIS A 45 19.73 -20.84 -25.82
CA HIS A 45 20.43 -22.10 -25.73
C HIS A 45 21.05 -22.42 -27.10
N ALA A 46 22.37 -22.55 -27.16
CA ALA A 46 23.11 -22.93 -28.35
C ALA A 46 23.99 -24.16 -28.05
N GLY A 47 23.38 -25.34 -28.10
CA GLY A 47 24.05 -26.58 -27.70
C GLY A 47 24.34 -26.58 -26.20
N ALA A 48 25.62 -26.56 -25.83
CA ALA A 48 26.02 -26.49 -24.43
C ALA A 48 26.10 -25.04 -23.91
N ASP A 49 26.22 -24.07 -24.81
CA ASP A 49 26.36 -22.66 -24.44
C ASP A 49 24.99 -22.04 -24.13
N MET A 50 24.97 -21.20 -23.10
CA MET A 50 23.80 -20.42 -22.71
C MET A 50 24.18 -18.94 -22.59
N SER A 51 23.30 -18.07 -23.06
CA SER A 51 23.40 -16.63 -22.81
C SER A 51 22.06 -16.03 -22.43
N PHE A 52 22.05 -14.98 -21.62
CA PHE A 52 20.84 -14.23 -21.27
C PHE A 52 21.18 -12.77 -20.90
N SER A 53 20.17 -11.92 -20.94
CA SER A 53 20.24 -10.54 -20.43
C SER A 53 19.69 -10.51 -19.00
N ILE A 54 20.35 -9.78 -18.11
CA ILE A 54 19.86 -9.48 -16.77
C ILE A 54 19.63 -7.99 -16.60
N ALA A 55 18.56 -7.62 -15.90
CA ALA A 55 18.29 -6.23 -15.51
C ALA A 55 18.03 -6.17 -14.00
N ASN A 56 18.84 -5.41 -13.25
CA ASN A 56 18.57 -5.09 -11.85
C ASN A 56 17.51 -3.98 -11.79
N ARG A 57 16.38 -4.28 -11.14
CA ARG A 57 15.21 -3.39 -11.12
C ARG A 57 15.35 -2.21 -10.15
N ALA A 58 16.32 -2.24 -9.24
CA ALA A 58 16.60 -1.15 -8.32
C ALA A 58 17.46 -0.04 -8.96
N THR A 59 18.48 -0.43 -9.74
CA THR A 59 19.46 0.50 -10.35
C THR A 59 19.21 0.77 -11.83
N ASN A 60 18.37 -0.03 -12.51
CA ASN A 60 18.30 -0.15 -13.96
C ASN A 60 19.61 -0.62 -14.62
N TYR A 61 20.55 -1.19 -13.86
CA TYR A 61 21.74 -1.82 -14.41
C TYR A 61 21.35 -3.00 -15.28
N THR A 62 21.94 -3.11 -16.48
CA THR A 62 21.73 -4.23 -17.39
C THR A 62 23.06 -4.83 -17.82
N ALA A 63 23.07 -6.15 -18.00
CA ALA A 63 24.22 -6.88 -18.50
C ALA A 63 23.79 -8.07 -19.34
N THR A 64 24.60 -8.44 -20.32
CA THR A 64 24.47 -9.73 -21.03
C THR A 64 25.48 -10.71 -20.45
N LEU A 65 25.04 -11.92 -20.14
CA LEU A 65 25.85 -12.96 -19.55
C LEU A 65 25.99 -14.14 -20.51
N ALA A 66 27.16 -14.75 -20.50
CA ALA A 66 27.41 -16.05 -21.13
C ALA A 66 27.86 -17.05 -20.07
N CYS A 67 27.30 -18.25 -20.12
CA CYS A 67 27.56 -19.32 -19.18
C CYS A 67 28.41 -20.42 -19.82
N GLN A 68 29.26 -21.05 -19.01
CA GLN A 68 30.12 -22.14 -19.47
C GLN A 68 29.30 -23.31 -20.04
N GLY A 69 29.84 -23.92 -21.10
CA GLY A 69 29.11 -24.83 -21.97
C GLY A 69 28.96 -26.26 -21.46
N LYS A 70 28.26 -26.51 -20.34
CA LYS A 70 27.77 -27.87 -20.01
C LYS A 70 26.29 -27.98 -20.31
N THR A 71 25.92 -29.04 -21.02
CA THR A 71 24.53 -29.36 -21.37
C THR A 71 23.64 -29.69 -20.17
N ALA A 72 24.24 -30.03 -19.02
CA ALA A 72 23.54 -30.27 -17.76
C ALA A 72 24.45 -29.93 -16.56
N GLY A 73 23.82 -29.59 -15.43
CA GLY A 73 24.49 -29.27 -14.18
C GLY A 73 24.80 -27.78 -14.00
N TRP A 74 25.71 -27.49 -13.07
CA TRP A 74 26.10 -26.14 -12.69
C TRP A 74 27.03 -25.51 -13.72
N ASN A 75 26.66 -24.32 -14.19
CA ASN A 75 27.43 -23.48 -15.08
C ASN A 75 27.59 -22.08 -14.48
N ALA A 76 28.84 -21.64 -14.34
CA ALA A 76 29.13 -20.26 -13.98
C ALA A 76 28.92 -19.35 -15.20
N CYS A 77 28.39 -18.15 -14.96
CA CYS A 77 28.14 -17.15 -15.98
C CYS A 77 29.04 -15.94 -15.78
N VAL A 78 29.52 -15.38 -16.89
CA VAL A 78 30.38 -14.20 -16.92
C VAL A 78 29.69 -13.09 -17.69
N VAL A 79 29.83 -11.85 -17.20
CA VAL A 79 29.37 -10.65 -17.91
C VAL A 79 30.15 -10.52 -19.21
N GLN A 80 29.43 -10.34 -20.32
CA GLN A 80 30.03 -10.04 -21.60
C GLN A 80 30.38 -8.56 -21.66
N GLY A 81 31.68 -8.24 -21.77
CA GLY A 81 32.18 -6.86 -21.82
C GLY A 81 32.82 -6.41 -20.50
N ALA A 82 32.90 -5.10 -20.29
CA ALA A 82 33.47 -4.52 -19.07
C ALA A 82 32.43 -4.54 -17.95
N ALA A 83 32.68 -5.31 -16.89
CA ALA A 83 31.90 -5.24 -15.67
C ALA A 83 32.31 -3.98 -14.87
N PRO A 84 31.37 -3.24 -14.26
CA PRO A 84 31.72 -2.18 -13.33
C PRO A 84 32.47 -2.78 -12.13
N GLU A 85 33.67 -2.26 -11.82
CA GLU A 85 34.45 -2.73 -10.67
C GLU A 85 33.71 -2.53 -9.34
N ASP A 86 32.89 -1.48 -9.26
CA ASP A 86 32.15 -1.08 -8.05
C ASP A 86 30.80 -1.80 -7.87
N GLU A 87 30.36 -2.60 -8.85
CA GLU A 87 29.07 -3.32 -8.82
C GLU A 87 29.22 -4.79 -9.23
N PRO A 88 29.90 -5.61 -8.40
CA PRO A 88 30.16 -7.00 -8.76
C PRO A 88 28.83 -7.77 -8.93
N LEU A 89 28.73 -8.45 -10.06
CA LEU A 89 27.62 -9.34 -10.40
C LEU A 89 28.15 -10.76 -10.56
N GLN A 90 27.66 -11.67 -9.73
CA GLN A 90 27.90 -13.10 -9.84
C GLN A 90 26.59 -13.78 -10.26
N ALA A 91 26.66 -14.61 -11.29
CA ALA A 91 25.51 -15.40 -11.72
C ALA A 91 25.94 -16.82 -12.07
N SER A 92 25.04 -17.76 -11.81
CA SER A 92 25.19 -19.15 -12.21
C SER A 92 23.84 -19.74 -12.58
N VAL A 93 23.89 -20.80 -13.38
CA VAL A 93 22.70 -21.53 -13.80
C VAL A 93 22.87 -23.02 -13.52
N LEU A 94 21.78 -23.66 -13.13
CA LEU A 94 21.67 -25.11 -13.01
C LEU A 94 20.71 -25.60 -14.10
N VAL A 95 21.26 -26.24 -15.12
CA VAL A 95 20.50 -26.75 -16.26
C VAL A 95 20.11 -28.21 -15.99
N SER A 96 18.82 -28.50 -16.12
CA SER A 96 18.25 -29.85 -16.07
C SER A 96 17.57 -30.19 -17.40
N GLU A 97 17.02 -31.40 -17.52
CA GLU A 97 16.35 -31.85 -18.75
C GLU A 97 15.11 -31.04 -19.13
N THR A 98 14.41 -30.45 -18.14
CA THR A 98 13.13 -29.76 -18.36
C THR A 98 13.14 -28.30 -17.93
N SER A 99 14.11 -27.87 -17.13
CA SER A 99 14.17 -26.52 -16.58
C SER A 99 15.60 -26.00 -16.39
N THR A 100 15.71 -24.68 -16.31
CA THR A 100 16.90 -23.95 -15.90
C THR A 100 16.60 -23.19 -14.63
N ALA A 101 17.40 -23.40 -13.59
CA ALA A 101 17.41 -22.56 -12.40
C ALA A 101 18.52 -21.51 -12.52
N PHE A 102 18.20 -20.26 -12.22
CA PHE A 102 19.08 -19.09 -12.28
C PHE A 102 19.36 -18.62 -10.85
N PHE A 103 20.62 -18.32 -10.57
CA PHE A 103 21.09 -17.83 -9.29
C PHE A 103 21.87 -16.54 -9.52
N VAL A 104 21.53 -15.51 -8.77
CA VAL A 104 22.15 -14.18 -8.88
C VAL A 104 22.59 -13.73 -7.51
N ASN A 105 23.79 -13.17 -7.43
CA ASN A 105 24.28 -12.40 -6.31
C ASN A 105 24.89 -11.11 -6.87
N GLN A 106 24.43 -9.95 -6.41
CA GLN A 106 24.92 -8.67 -6.90
C GLN A 106 25.10 -7.69 -5.75
N THR A 107 26.16 -6.88 -5.83
CA THR A 107 26.37 -5.70 -5.00
C THR A 107 26.24 -4.44 -5.86
N TRP A 108 25.59 -3.40 -5.34
CA TRP A 108 25.47 -2.10 -6.01
C TRP A 108 25.43 -0.96 -4.99
N THR A 109 25.72 0.26 -5.44
CA THR A 109 25.73 1.43 -4.55
C THR A 109 24.76 2.50 -5.01
N CYS A 110 23.84 2.88 -4.13
CA CYS A 110 22.88 3.95 -4.36
C CYS A 110 23.42 5.28 -3.80
N LYS A 111 23.35 6.35 -4.61
CA LYS A 111 23.82 7.71 -4.28
C LYS A 111 22.70 8.76 -4.41
N ASP A 112 21.45 8.32 -4.31
CA ASP A 112 20.24 9.14 -4.44
C ASP A 112 19.81 9.81 -3.13
N ARG A 113 20.57 9.63 -2.05
CA ARG A 113 20.37 10.20 -0.71
C ARG A 113 21.66 10.86 -0.21
N GLU A 114 21.59 11.60 0.90
CA GLU A 114 22.74 12.29 1.49
C GLU A 114 23.90 11.35 1.83
N LYS A 115 23.57 10.12 2.24
CA LYS A 115 24.53 9.04 2.49
C LYS A 115 24.39 7.98 1.40
N ALA A 116 25.50 7.65 0.75
CA ALA A 116 25.54 6.51 -0.15
C ALA A 116 25.38 5.20 0.64
N LEU A 117 24.55 4.29 0.13
CA LEU A 117 24.37 2.95 0.69
C LEU A 117 24.77 1.89 -0.32
N THR A 118 25.55 0.92 0.15
CA THR A 118 25.92 -0.26 -0.63
C THR A 118 25.02 -1.42 -0.25
N PHE A 119 24.31 -1.94 -1.24
CA PHE A 119 23.40 -3.07 -1.12
C PHE A 119 24.07 -4.32 -1.63
N THR A 120 23.77 -5.46 -1.02
CA THR A 120 24.08 -6.78 -1.57
C THR A 120 22.83 -7.63 -1.46
N ALA A 121 22.49 -8.31 -2.53
CA ALA A 121 21.35 -9.21 -2.58
C ALA A 121 21.69 -10.48 -3.32
N ASP A 122 20.99 -11.54 -2.97
CA ASP A 122 20.97 -12.78 -3.73
C ASP A 122 19.55 -13.29 -3.93
N GLY A 123 19.36 -14.08 -4.98
CA GLY A 123 18.07 -14.66 -5.30
C GLY A 123 18.20 -15.78 -6.32
N ASN A 124 17.12 -16.56 -6.44
CA ASN A 124 17.02 -17.58 -7.47
C ASN A 124 15.60 -17.66 -8.07
N ALA A 125 15.52 -18.20 -9.28
CA ALA A 125 14.25 -18.56 -9.90
C ALA A 125 14.45 -19.72 -10.88
N THR A 126 13.41 -20.49 -11.14
CA THR A 126 13.44 -21.60 -12.10
C THR A 126 12.42 -21.37 -13.20
N ALA A 127 12.79 -21.65 -14.44
CA ALA A 127 11.90 -21.60 -15.59
C ALA A 127 12.04 -22.87 -16.45
N ALA A 128 10.97 -23.24 -17.16
CA ALA A 128 11.04 -24.28 -18.17
C ALA A 128 11.99 -23.87 -19.31
N LEU A 129 12.63 -24.83 -19.98
CA LEU A 129 13.54 -24.55 -21.11
C LEU A 129 12.84 -23.81 -22.28
N THR A 130 11.52 -23.96 -22.40
CA THR A 130 10.70 -23.31 -23.43
C THR A 130 10.15 -21.96 -23.00
N TYR A 131 10.50 -21.46 -21.81
CA TYR A 131 9.99 -20.20 -21.29
C TYR A 131 10.63 -19.02 -22.03
N THR A 132 9.81 -18.21 -22.71
CA THR A 132 10.28 -17.09 -23.55
C THR A 132 10.06 -15.72 -22.93
N SER A 133 9.28 -15.64 -21.86
CA SER A 133 8.96 -14.37 -21.20
C SER A 133 10.08 -13.94 -20.26
N PRO A 134 10.14 -12.67 -19.86
CA PRO A 134 11.01 -12.25 -18.76
C PRO A 134 10.77 -13.11 -17.52
N LEU A 135 11.83 -13.56 -16.87
CA LEU A 135 11.77 -14.30 -15.60
C LEU A 135 12.17 -13.38 -14.45
N LEU A 136 11.30 -13.23 -13.46
CA LEU A 136 11.61 -12.50 -12.23
C LEU A 136 12.39 -13.37 -11.25
N ILE A 137 13.57 -12.92 -10.86
CA ILE A 137 14.31 -13.42 -9.70
C ILE A 137 14.04 -12.47 -8.54
N ARG A 138 13.26 -12.95 -7.56
CA ARG A 138 13.06 -12.23 -6.29
C ARG A 138 14.30 -12.44 -5.42
N GLY A 139 14.94 -11.35 -5.02
CA GLY A 139 16.10 -11.41 -4.13
C GLY A 139 15.75 -11.10 -2.69
N SER A 140 16.70 -11.42 -1.83
CA SER A 140 16.75 -10.99 -0.43
C SER A 140 17.99 -10.13 -0.25
N LEU A 141 17.87 -9.01 0.45
CA LEU A 141 19.03 -8.23 0.85
C LEU A 141 19.80 -9.00 1.91
N THR A 142 21.13 -8.95 1.81
CA THR A 142 22.07 -9.41 2.85
C THR A 142 22.86 -8.24 3.45
N SER A 143 22.93 -7.11 2.73
CA SER A 143 23.55 -5.86 3.18
C SER A 143 22.74 -4.67 2.66
N PRO A 144 22.61 -3.56 3.45
CA PRO A 144 23.24 -3.31 4.75
C PRO A 144 22.53 -3.98 5.94
N VAL A 145 21.37 -4.58 5.70
CA VAL A 145 20.61 -5.37 6.66
C VAL A 145 19.93 -6.51 5.91
N ALA A 146 19.80 -7.66 6.54
CA ALA A 146 19.12 -8.80 5.95
C ALA A 146 17.62 -8.54 5.91
N ILE A 147 17.03 -8.46 4.71
CA ILE A 147 15.60 -8.19 4.51
C ILE A 147 15.13 -9.08 3.37
N THR A 148 13.99 -9.75 3.57
CA THR A 148 13.30 -10.47 2.49
C THR A 148 11.99 -9.75 2.20
N PRO A 149 11.95 -8.86 1.18
CA PRO A 149 10.76 -8.07 0.94
C PRO A 149 9.54 -8.94 0.66
N THR A 150 8.45 -8.62 1.34
CA THR A 150 7.17 -9.29 1.08
C THR A 150 6.55 -8.70 -0.18
N TYR A 151 6.32 -9.53 -1.18
CA TYR A 151 5.62 -9.12 -2.40
C TYR A 151 4.13 -9.00 -2.11
N ALA A 152 3.48 -8.03 -2.75
CA ALA A 152 2.05 -7.86 -2.60
C ALA A 152 1.30 -9.01 -3.29
N ASP A 153 0.15 -9.39 -2.75
CA ASP A 153 -0.73 -10.40 -3.34
C ASP A 153 -1.39 -9.93 -4.65
N GLY A 154 -1.24 -8.66 -4.99
CA GLY A 154 -1.85 -8.03 -6.16
C GLY A 154 -3.35 -7.76 -6.00
N ALA A 155 -3.99 -7.38 -7.11
CA ALA A 155 -5.42 -7.08 -7.14
C ALA A 155 -6.25 -8.38 -7.06
N THR A 156 -7.36 -8.38 -6.34
CA THR A 156 -8.21 -9.57 -6.18
C THR A 156 -8.46 -10.31 -7.50
N GLY A 157 -8.03 -11.57 -7.55
CA GLY A 157 -8.25 -12.50 -8.65
C GLY A 157 -7.45 -12.23 -9.93
N HIS A 158 -6.39 -11.41 -9.88
CA HIS A 158 -5.57 -11.09 -11.05
C HIS A 158 -4.92 -12.32 -11.71
N GLY A 159 -4.41 -13.25 -10.90
CA GLY A 159 -3.83 -14.52 -11.34
C GLY A 159 -4.83 -15.67 -11.43
N SER A 160 -6.12 -15.43 -11.21
CA SER A 160 -7.13 -16.49 -11.23
C SER A 160 -7.31 -17.04 -12.64
N PRO A 161 -7.31 -18.38 -12.84
CA PRO A 161 -7.42 -18.97 -14.18
C PRO A 161 -8.64 -18.45 -14.97
N GLY A 162 -8.37 -17.98 -16.19
CA GLY A 162 -9.37 -17.45 -17.12
C GLY A 162 -9.72 -15.98 -16.90
N CYS A 163 -9.01 -15.24 -16.03
CA CYS A 163 -9.17 -13.80 -15.86
C CYS A 163 -9.07 -13.08 -17.21
N SER A 164 -7.98 -13.32 -17.95
CA SER A 164 -7.76 -12.71 -19.26
C SER A 164 -8.83 -13.14 -20.28
N ALA A 165 -9.19 -14.42 -20.31
CA ALA A 165 -10.19 -14.95 -21.24
C ALA A 165 -11.59 -14.37 -21.00
N ARG A 166 -12.02 -14.27 -19.73
CA ARG A 166 -13.31 -13.66 -19.36
C ARG A 166 -13.31 -12.14 -19.55
N SER A 167 -12.16 -11.50 -19.42
CA SER A 167 -12.01 -10.06 -19.68
C SER A 167 -12.10 -9.68 -21.16
N ALA A 168 -12.05 -10.64 -22.09
CA ALA A 168 -12.33 -10.36 -23.51
C ALA A 168 -13.79 -9.97 -23.77
N LYS A 169 -14.71 -10.39 -22.90
CA LYS A 169 -16.13 -9.99 -22.91
C LYS A 169 -16.58 -9.75 -21.46
N PRO A 170 -16.20 -8.61 -20.86
CA PRO A 170 -16.46 -8.37 -19.46
C PRO A 170 -17.94 -8.42 -19.11
N SER A 171 -18.23 -9.00 -17.95
CA SER A 171 -19.58 -9.07 -17.42
C SER A 171 -19.57 -9.04 -15.90
N TRP A 172 -20.68 -8.57 -15.34
CA TRP A 172 -20.91 -8.48 -13.92
C TRP A 172 -22.25 -9.09 -13.56
N VAL A 173 -22.41 -9.40 -12.28
CA VAL A 173 -23.70 -9.70 -11.68
C VAL A 173 -23.99 -8.62 -10.65
N LEU A 174 -25.13 -7.95 -10.82
CA LEU A 174 -25.69 -7.03 -9.84
C LEU A 174 -26.57 -7.82 -8.88
N SER A 175 -26.46 -7.55 -7.58
CA SER A 175 -27.29 -8.18 -6.54
C SER A 175 -27.61 -7.19 -5.43
N SER A 176 -28.56 -7.55 -4.56
CA SER A 176 -28.98 -6.71 -3.43
C SER A 176 -29.42 -5.30 -3.83
N LEU A 177 -30.07 -5.19 -4.99
CA LEU A 177 -30.56 -3.92 -5.55
C LEU A 177 -31.70 -3.38 -4.71
N GLN A 178 -31.46 -2.26 -4.03
CA GLN A 178 -32.44 -1.59 -3.18
C GLN A 178 -32.39 -0.09 -3.44
N TYR A 179 -33.56 0.51 -3.66
CA TYR A 179 -33.70 1.96 -3.79
C TYR A 179 -34.72 2.49 -2.79
N THR A 180 -34.36 3.57 -2.10
CA THR A 180 -35.23 4.26 -1.14
C THR A 180 -35.27 5.74 -1.50
N ASP A 181 -36.46 6.33 -1.52
CA ASP A 181 -36.70 7.77 -1.64
C ASP A 181 -37.71 8.20 -0.59
N GLU A 182 -37.23 8.94 0.40
CA GLU A 182 -38.00 9.52 1.49
C GLU A 182 -37.85 11.04 1.40
N PRO A 183 -38.85 11.75 0.86
CA PRO A 183 -38.77 13.20 0.70
C PRO A 183 -38.79 13.92 2.06
N ALA A 184 -38.16 15.08 2.13
CA ALA A 184 -38.21 15.94 3.33
C ALA A 184 -39.62 16.48 3.58
N ASP A 185 -40.02 16.57 4.85
CA ASP A 185 -41.26 17.25 5.28
C ASP A 185 -41.12 18.77 5.35
N GLY A 186 -39.89 19.29 5.18
CA GLY A 186 -39.57 20.71 5.25
C GLY A 186 -39.59 21.29 6.67
N VAL A 187 -39.72 20.45 7.70
CA VAL A 187 -39.85 20.87 9.11
C VAL A 187 -38.93 20.07 10.04
N THR A 188 -39.00 18.75 10.02
CA THR A 188 -38.29 17.85 10.95
C THR A 188 -37.52 16.72 10.27
N ALA A 189 -37.93 16.28 9.08
CA ALA A 189 -37.30 15.20 8.34
C ALA A 189 -36.41 15.75 7.21
N THR A 190 -35.16 15.33 7.20
CA THR A 190 -34.25 15.55 6.07
C THR A 190 -34.58 14.55 4.95
N PRO A 191 -34.38 14.93 3.67
CA PRO A 191 -34.62 14.00 2.58
C PRO A 191 -33.60 12.87 2.64
N PHE A 192 -34.06 11.64 2.46
CA PHE A 192 -33.20 10.47 2.42
C PHE A 192 -33.37 9.73 1.09
N ARG A 193 -32.26 9.61 0.36
CA ARG A 193 -32.19 8.84 -0.88
C ARG A 193 -31.08 7.83 -0.75
N ASN A 194 -31.42 6.58 -1.03
CA ASN A 194 -30.46 5.50 -0.98
C ASN A 194 -30.57 4.61 -2.22
N PHE A 195 -29.43 4.14 -2.70
CA PHE A 195 -29.35 3.12 -3.73
C PHE A 195 -28.20 2.17 -3.38
N ASN A 196 -28.53 0.96 -2.93
CA ASN A 196 -27.54 -0.06 -2.60
C ASN A 196 -27.50 -1.11 -3.70
N VAL A 197 -26.29 -1.52 -4.07
CA VAL A 197 -26.07 -2.63 -4.99
C VAL A 197 -24.73 -3.30 -4.70
N ILE A 198 -24.68 -4.62 -4.84
CA ILE A 198 -23.42 -5.37 -4.85
C ILE A 198 -23.10 -5.71 -6.30
N VAL A 199 -21.91 -5.34 -6.74
CA VAL A 199 -21.37 -5.61 -8.07
C VAL A 199 -20.34 -6.72 -7.97
N THR A 200 -20.55 -7.84 -8.68
CA THR A 200 -19.59 -8.94 -8.78
C THR A 200 -19.01 -9.02 -10.19
N ASN A 201 -17.70 -8.81 -10.35
CA ASN A 201 -17.01 -8.98 -11.62
C ASN A 201 -16.74 -10.46 -11.88
N GLN A 202 -17.26 -10.99 -12.99
CA GLN A 202 -17.14 -12.42 -13.32
C GLN A 202 -15.73 -12.81 -13.80
N ALA A 203 -14.89 -11.85 -14.22
CA ALA A 203 -13.55 -12.14 -14.69
C ALA A 203 -12.62 -12.59 -13.54
N ASN A 204 -12.63 -11.87 -12.43
CA ASN A 204 -11.71 -12.08 -11.30
C ASN A 204 -12.42 -12.43 -9.98
N GLY A 205 -13.76 -12.44 -9.96
CA GLY A 205 -14.55 -12.72 -8.74
C GLY A 205 -14.60 -11.56 -7.76
N TYR A 206 -14.09 -10.38 -8.13
CA TYR A 206 -14.10 -9.19 -7.30
C TYR A 206 -15.54 -8.75 -6.98
N GLN A 207 -15.79 -8.41 -5.71
CA GLN A 207 -17.07 -7.92 -5.23
C GLN A 207 -16.90 -6.53 -4.58
N ALA A 208 -17.76 -5.59 -4.97
CA ALA A 208 -17.86 -4.27 -4.35
C ALA A 208 -19.29 -3.99 -3.92
N SER A 209 -19.45 -3.43 -2.72
CA SER A 209 -20.71 -2.84 -2.27
C SER A 209 -20.71 -1.35 -2.66
N CYS A 210 -21.72 -0.92 -3.39
CA CYS A 210 -21.89 0.45 -3.85
C CYS A 210 -23.10 1.08 -3.18
N MET A 211 -22.90 2.27 -2.60
CA MET A 211 -23.94 3.07 -1.96
C MET A 211 -23.69 4.56 -2.18
N PRO A 212 -24.67 5.46 -2.03
CA PRO A 212 -24.48 6.88 -2.30
C PRO A 212 -23.38 7.47 -1.41
N GLY A 213 -22.47 8.23 -2.02
CA GLY A 213 -21.46 8.97 -1.27
C GLY A 213 -22.09 10.15 -0.54
N GLY A 214 -22.11 10.11 0.79
CA GLY A 214 -22.57 11.23 1.62
C GLY A 214 -21.92 11.12 2.99
N GLY A 215 -21.40 12.24 3.51
CA GLY A 215 -21.02 12.29 4.93
C GLY A 215 -22.23 11.95 5.80
N PHE A 216 -22.00 11.54 7.05
CA PHE A 216 -23.00 11.08 8.03
C PHE A 216 -24.23 12.01 8.27
N ALA A 217 -24.34 13.14 7.57
CA ALA A 217 -25.40 14.14 7.68
C ALA A 217 -26.01 14.63 6.33
N GLY A 218 -25.66 14.03 5.18
CA GLY A 218 -26.09 14.51 3.84
C GLY A 218 -27.14 13.63 3.15
N VAL A 219 -27.93 14.22 2.23
CA VAL A 219 -28.79 13.49 1.29
C VAL A 219 -27.89 12.66 0.38
N GLY A 220 -28.08 11.34 0.32
CA GLY A 220 -27.30 10.47 -0.55
C GLY A 220 -27.43 10.87 -2.02
N ASP A 221 -26.31 11.18 -2.68
CA ASP A 221 -26.27 11.41 -4.13
C ASP A 221 -26.22 10.06 -4.86
N VAL A 222 -27.40 9.56 -5.27
CA VAL A 222 -27.50 8.29 -6.02
C VAL A 222 -26.86 8.38 -7.42
N SER A 223 -26.59 9.58 -7.93
CA SER A 223 -25.87 9.76 -9.20
C SER A 223 -24.36 9.51 -9.07
N ARG A 224 -23.85 9.38 -7.83
CA ARG A 224 -22.45 9.10 -7.52
C ARG A 224 -22.35 8.11 -6.36
N LEU A 225 -22.19 6.84 -6.70
CA LEU A 225 -22.04 5.79 -5.69
C LEU A 225 -20.58 5.65 -5.30
N THR A 226 -20.33 5.55 -3.99
CA THR A 226 -19.06 5.09 -3.44
C THR A 226 -19.10 3.57 -3.39
N CYS A 227 -18.17 2.93 -4.11
CA CYS A 227 -18.03 1.49 -4.14
C CYS A 227 -16.78 1.06 -3.36
N ALA A 228 -16.93 0.09 -2.47
CA ALA A 228 -15.82 -0.47 -1.70
C ALA A 228 -15.87 -2.00 -1.73
N GLY A 229 -14.75 -2.63 -2.05
CA GLY A 229 -14.52 -4.06 -1.94
C GLY A 229 -13.58 -4.43 -0.80
N TYR A 230 -12.96 -5.62 -0.90
CA TYR A 230 -12.01 -6.15 0.08
C TYR A 230 -10.76 -5.26 0.27
N GLU A 231 -10.36 -4.54 -0.77
CA GLU A 231 -9.24 -3.59 -0.77
C GLU A 231 -9.39 -2.48 0.27
N PHE A 232 -10.61 -2.16 0.69
CA PHE A 232 -10.84 -1.13 1.73
C PHE A 232 -10.41 -1.61 3.13
N GLN A 233 -10.31 -2.93 3.33
CA GLN A 233 -9.89 -3.55 4.59
C GLN A 233 -8.46 -4.09 4.54
N ALA A 234 -7.88 -4.21 3.35
CA ALA A 234 -6.57 -4.81 3.16
C ALA A 234 -5.47 -3.74 3.11
N PHE A 235 -4.55 -3.80 4.07
CA PHE A 235 -3.36 -2.94 4.07
C PHE A 235 -2.32 -3.32 3.00
N ASN A 236 -2.48 -4.50 2.37
CA ASN A 236 -1.50 -5.08 1.43
C ASN A 236 -1.94 -5.01 -0.04
N VAL A 237 -2.91 -4.17 -0.38
CA VAL A 237 -3.34 -4.03 -1.78
C VAL A 237 -2.17 -3.46 -2.56
N GLY A 238 -1.70 -4.21 -3.56
CA GLY A 238 -0.57 -3.79 -4.40
C GLY A 238 -0.84 -2.48 -5.15
N ARG A 239 0.11 -2.09 -6.01
CA ARG A 239 0.06 -0.84 -6.80
C ARG A 239 -1.24 -0.57 -7.56
N TYR A 240 -1.98 -1.63 -7.86
CA TYR A 240 -3.08 -1.63 -8.80
C TYR A 240 -4.40 -2.02 -8.08
N PRO A 241 -4.99 -1.12 -7.27
CA PRO A 241 -6.30 -1.38 -6.68
C PRO A 241 -7.37 -1.39 -7.78
N ILE A 242 -8.40 -2.23 -7.62
CA ILE A 242 -9.55 -2.25 -8.52
C ILE A 242 -10.34 -0.97 -8.31
N SER A 243 -10.52 -0.18 -9.36
CA SER A 243 -11.29 1.06 -9.31
C SER A 243 -12.70 0.79 -9.81
N THR A 244 -13.71 1.13 -9.00
CA THR A 244 -15.12 0.96 -9.35
C THR A 244 -15.86 2.28 -9.20
N GLU A 245 -16.32 2.83 -10.32
CA GLU A 245 -17.20 4.00 -10.37
C GLU A 245 -18.59 3.53 -10.78
N ALA A 246 -19.61 3.92 -10.02
CA ALA A 246 -20.98 3.55 -10.33
C ALA A 246 -21.94 4.72 -10.10
N SER A 247 -23.03 4.73 -10.86
CA SER A 247 -24.08 5.73 -10.75
C SER A 247 -25.45 5.12 -11.00
N TYR A 248 -26.47 5.70 -10.39
CA TYR A 248 -27.86 5.34 -10.60
C TYR A 248 -28.71 6.57 -10.93
N ASP A 249 -29.34 6.54 -12.11
CA ASP A 249 -30.34 7.53 -12.51
C ASP A 249 -31.73 7.03 -12.11
N ALA A 250 -32.29 7.64 -11.08
CA ALA A 250 -33.62 7.30 -10.55
C ALA A 250 -34.77 7.63 -11.52
N VAL A 251 -34.59 8.57 -12.47
CA VAL A 251 -35.64 8.95 -13.42
C VAL A 251 -35.80 7.87 -14.48
N THR A 252 -34.70 7.40 -15.04
CA THR A 252 -34.70 6.34 -16.05
C THR A 252 -34.59 4.94 -15.45
N SER A 253 -34.39 4.83 -14.13
CA SER A 253 -34.04 3.60 -13.42
C SER A 253 -32.83 2.88 -14.03
N THR A 254 -31.81 3.65 -14.43
CA THR A 254 -30.64 3.14 -15.14
C THR A 254 -29.41 3.12 -14.23
N PHE A 255 -28.76 1.97 -14.14
CA PHE A 255 -27.47 1.83 -13.49
C PHE A 255 -26.33 1.86 -14.49
N SER A 256 -25.27 2.60 -14.17
CA SER A 256 -24.04 2.64 -14.95
C SER A 256 -22.86 2.23 -14.08
N LEU A 257 -21.93 1.50 -14.69
CA LEU A 257 -20.72 0.98 -14.06
C LEU A 257 -19.53 1.26 -14.96
N ASN A 258 -18.47 1.77 -14.38
CA ASN A 258 -17.14 1.84 -14.98
C ASN A 258 -16.16 1.20 -14.00
N GLN A 259 -15.53 0.10 -14.42
CA GLN A 259 -14.61 -0.62 -13.56
C GLN A 259 -13.27 -0.85 -14.25
N THR A 260 -12.18 -0.71 -13.49
CA THR A 260 -10.82 -1.05 -13.90
C THR A 260 -10.27 -2.17 -13.03
N TRP A 261 -9.80 -3.26 -13.64
CA TRP A 261 -9.18 -4.40 -12.98
C TRP A 261 -7.97 -4.92 -13.76
N PHE A 262 -7.34 -5.98 -13.26
CA PHE A 262 -6.06 -6.46 -13.75
C PHE A 262 -6.05 -7.98 -13.89
N CYS A 263 -5.33 -8.48 -14.88
CA CYS A 263 -5.11 -9.93 -15.09
C CYS A 263 -3.66 -10.21 -15.47
N ASP A 264 -3.14 -11.34 -15.01
CA ASP A 264 -1.85 -11.91 -15.43
C ASP A 264 -1.84 -13.46 -15.36
N ASP A 265 -3.02 -14.06 -15.37
CA ASP A 265 -3.27 -15.50 -15.21
C ASP A 265 -2.60 -16.40 -16.27
N VAL A 266 -2.31 -15.84 -17.46
CA VAL A 266 -1.60 -16.55 -18.53
C VAL A 266 -0.09 -16.43 -18.38
N ASP A 267 0.40 -15.26 -17.98
CA ASP A 267 1.81 -14.92 -17.92
C ASP A 267 2.02 -13.69 -17.03
N ALA A 268 2.57 -13.91 -15.83
CA ALA A 268 2.88 -12.87 -14.85
C ALA A 268 3.84 -11.78 -15.39
N ALA A 269 4.60 -12.08 -16.44
CA ALA A 269 5.47 -11.12 -17.10
C ALA A 269 4.75 -10.25 -18.16
N LYS A 270 3.47 -10.53 -18.44
CA LYS A 270 2.63 -9.75 -19.36
C LYS A 270 1.29 -9.37 -18.71
N PRO A 271 1.32 -8.68 -17.57
CA PRO A 271 0.09 -8.23 -16.93
C PRO A 271 -0.65 -7.22 -17.82
N VAL A 272 -1.97 -7.21 -17.71
CA VAL A 272 -2.83 -6.26 -18.41
C VAL A 272 -3.76 -5.56 -17.44
N GLN A 273 -4.03 -4.29 -17.73
CA GLN A 273 -5.12 -3.53 -17.14
C GLN A 273 -6.31 -3.54 -18.09
N ILE A 274 -7.50 -3.79 -17.55
CA ILE A 274 -8.76 -3.76 -18.30
C ILE A 274 -9.66 -2.71 -17.67
N THR A 275 -10.16 -1.79 -18.48
CA THR A 275 -11.20 -0.84 -18.09
C THR A 275 -12.44 -1.12 -18.93
N SER A 276 -13.61 -1.20 -18.31
CA SER A 276 -14.84 -1.48 -19.04
C SER A 276 -16.04 -0.75 -18.45
N HIS A 277 -16.93 -0.34 -19.35
CA HIS A 277 -18.14 0.39 -19.04
C HIS A 277 -19.37 -0.41 -19.40
N ALA A 278 -20.41 -0.34 -18.57
CA ALA A 278 -21.69 -0.99 -18.78
C ALA A 278 -22.84 -0.14 -18.26
N THR A 279 -24.01 -0.30 -18.88
CA THR A 279 -25.25 0.39 -18.48
C THR A 279 -26.42 -0.58 -18.60
N LEU A 280 -27.34 -0.55 -17.63
CA LEU A 280 -28.52 -1.41 -17.61
C LEU A 280 -29.71 -0.72 -16.95
N PRO A 281 -30.87 -0.65 -17.62
CA PRO A 281 -32.14 -0.33 -16.96
C PRO A 281 -32.51 -1.43 -15.95
N ILE A 282 -32.68 -1.06 -14.69
CA ILE A 282 -33.00 -1.99 -13.61
C ILE A 282 -34.52 -2.11 -13.47
N PRO A 283 -35.11 -3.31 -13.60
CA PRO A 283 -36.52 -3.54 -13.34
C PRO A 283 -36.79 -3.53 -11.83
N LEU A 284 -37.01 -2.35 -11.27
CA LEU A 284 -37.38 -2.17 -9.87
C LEU A 284 -38.90 -2.27 -9.68
N THR A 285 -39.31 -3.04 -8.68
CA THR A 285 -40.69 -3.06 -8.16
C THR A 285 -40.75 -2.24 -6.89
N CYS A 286 -41.62 -1.24 -6.85
CA CYS A 286 -41.69 -0.27 -5.76
C CYS A 286 -42.98 -0.38 -4.97
N THR A 287 -42.88 -0.29 -3.65
CA THR A 287 -43.99 -0.05 -2.74
C THR A 287 -43.92 1.37 -2.21
N THR A 288 -45.07 2.01 -2.10
CA THR A 288 -45.22 3.38 -1.60
C THR A 288 -46.03 3.39 -0.32
N THR A 289 -45.53 4.05 0.73
CA THR A 289 -46.24 4.19 2.01
C THR A 289 -46.29 5.66 2.42
N PRO A 290 -47.41 6.17 2.96
CA PRO A 290 -47.46 7.52 3.52
C PRO A 290 -46.39 7.70 4.61
N SER A 291 -45.73 8.86 4.65
CA SER A 291 -44.75 9.16 5.69
C SER A 291 -45.42 9.28 7.06
N PRO A 292 -44.89 8.66 8.13
CA PRO A 292 -45.46 8.74 9.47
C PRO A 292 -45.53 10.16 10.03
N THR A 293 -44.58 11.03 9.63
CA THR A 293 -44.47 12.41 10.11
C THR A 293 -45.19 13.42 9.22
N SER A 294 -45.50 13.05 7.98
CA SER A 294 -46.20 13.92 7.03
C SER A 294 -47.03 13.10 6.04
N PRO A 295 -48.35 12.92 6.27
CA PRO A 295 -49.22 12.07 5.45
C PRO A 295 -49.32 12.47 3.96
N ASN A 296 -48.94 13.70 3.63
CA ASN A 296 -48.90 14.22 2.25
C ASN A 296 -47.64 13.80 1.50
N LEU A 297 -46.66 13.22 2.20
CA LEU A 297 -45.44 12.67 1.63
C LEU A 297 -45.54 11.16 1.52
N THR A 298 -44.92 10.62 0.48
CA THR A 298 -44.94 9.20 0.18
C THR A 298 -43.51 8.70 0.14
N ASN A 299 -43.18 7.80 1.07
CA ASN A 299 -41.92 7.07 1.05
C ASN A 299 -42.01 6.00 -0.04
N LYS A 300 -40.95 5.85 -0.82
CA LYS A 300 -40.86 4.87 -1.90
C LYS A 300 -39.71 3.91 -1.61
N TYR A 301 -40.03 2.62 -1.53
CA TYR A 301 -39.07 1.54 -1.34
C TYR A 301 -39.14 0.61 -2.54
N CYS A 302 -38.02 0.33 -3.18
CA CYS A 302 -37.96 -0.51 -4.36
C CYS A 302 -36.92 -1.60 -4.23
N THR A 303 -37.25 -2.76 -4.80
CA THR A 303 -36.36 -3.93 -4.90
C THR A 303 -36.43 -4.51 -6.31
N SER A 304 -35.40 -5.26 -6.73
CA SER A 304 -35.43 -5.94 -8.03
C SER A 304 -36.02 -7.35 -7.94
N THR A 305 -36.72 -7.78 -8.99
CA THR A 305 -37.08 -9.19 -9.20
C THR A 305 -36.76 -9.54 -10.66
N PRO A 306 -35.78 -10.44 -10.94
CA PRO A 306 -35.03 -11.27 -9.99
C PRO A 306 -34.05 -10.49 -9.09
N SER A 307 -33.61 -11.11 -8.00
CA SER A 307 -32.68 -10.53 -7.01
C SER A 307 -31.26 -10.35 -7.55
N THR A 308 -30.95 -10.97 -8.69
CA THR A 308 -29.68 -10.85 -9.40
C THR A 308 -29.91 -10.49 -10.86
N LEU A 309 -29.13 -9.55 -11.40
CA LEU A 309 -29.22 -9.13 -12.80
C LEU A 309 -27.86 -9.23 -13.49
N PRO A 310 -27.78 -9.85 -14.69
CA PRO A 310 -26.55 -9.84 -15.47
C PRO A 310 -26.33 -8.46 -16.08
N LEU A 311 -25.08 -7.99 -16.05
CA LEU A 311 -24.65 -6.74 -16.66
C LEU A 311 -23.51 -7.06 -17.64
N SER A 312 -23.66 -6.69 -18.91
CA SER A 312 -22.65 -6.93 -19.95
C SER A 312 -21.98 -5.63 -20.36
N SER A 313 -20.68 -5.70 -20.68
CA SER A 313 -19.93 -4.53 -21.14
C SER A 313 -20.51 -3.94 -22.44
N LEU A 314 -20.54 -2.61 -22.51
CA LEU A 314 -20.76 -1.86 -23.76
C LEU A 314 -19.45 -1.56 -24.47
N SER A 315 -18.40 -1.27 -23.69
CA SER A 315 -17.06 -1.01 -24.21
C SER A 315 -16.01 -1.53 -23.22
N SER A 316 -14.84 -1.90 -23.75
CA SER A 316 -13.70 -2.30 -22.95
C SER A 316 -12.41 -1.87 -23.64
N PHE A 317 -11.42 -1.52 -22.84
CA PHE A 317 -10.08 -1.18 -23.27
C PHE A 317 -9.08 -1.99 -22.45
N THR A 318 -8.01 -2.46 -23.11
CA THR A 318 -6.96 -3.23 -22.48
C THR A 318 -5.62 -2.55 -22.72
N THR A 319 -4.87 -2.32 -21.64
CA THR A 319 -3.53 -1.72 -21.67
C THR A 319 -2.51 -2.73 -21.14
N PRO A 320 -1.40 -3.00 -21.85
CA PRO A 320 -0.32 -3.78 -21.29
C PRO A 320 0.36 -3.02 -20.14
N LEU A 321 0.78 -3.76 -19.12
CA LEU A 321 1.55 -3.25 -17.99
C LEU A 321 2.98 -3.82 -18.01
N SER A 322 3.86 -3.25 -17.19
CA SER A 322 5.22 -3.75 -17.02
C SER A 322 5.21 -5.15 -16.41
N ALA A 323 6.17 -6.00 -16.80
CA ALA A 323 6.30 -7.35 -16.27
C ALA A 323 6.26 -7.38 -14.74
N TYR A 324 5.45 -8.27 -14.16
CA TYR A 324 5.28 -8.50 -12.72
C TYR A 324 4.73 -7.33 -11.89
N SER A 325 4.30 -6.24 -12.54
CA SER A 325 3.90 -5.00 -11.85
C SER A 325 2.75 -5.16 -10.86
N LEU A 326 1.89 -6.17 -11.03
CA LEU A 326 0.72 -6.38 -10.17
C LEU A 326 1.09 -6.84 -8.75
N THR A 327 2.21 -7.55 -8.60
CA THR A 327 2.66 -8.10 -7.31
C THR A 327 3.89 -7.40 -6.75
N ASP A 328 4.43 -6.44 -7.50
CA ASP A 328 5.57 -5.66 -7.05
C ASP A 328 5.22 -4.89 -5.78
N PRO A 329 6.08 -4.95 -4.74
CA PRO A 329 5.89 -4.11 -3.58
C PRO A 329 5.99 -2.65 -4.01
N LEU A 330 5.08 -1.84 -3.48
CA LEU A 330 5.11 -0.41 -3.68
C LEU A 330 6.19 0.20 -2.79
N PRO A 331 7.11 1.00 -3.34
CA PRO A 331 7.72 2.05 -2.53
C PRO A 331 6.58 2.89 -1.96
N SER A 332 6.64 3.23 -0.66
CA SER A 332 5.58 4.03 -0.05
C SER A 332 5.33 5.31 -0.86
N SER A 333 4.08 5.49 -1.28
CA SER A 333 3.65 6.67 -2.05
C SER A 333 3.63 7.95 -1.21
N ARG A 334 3.71 7.80 0.12
CA ARG A 334 3.69 8.87 1.11
C ARG A 334 5.09 9.28 1.60
N GLY A 335 6.14 8.66 1.06
CA GLY A 335 7.53 9.00 1.35
C GLY A 335 8.28 7.86 2.02
N ASP A 336 9.24 8.19 2.88
CA ASP A 336 10.01 7.20 3.63
C ASP A 336 9.17 6.59 4.76
N GLY A 337 9.06 5.25 4.75
CA GLY A 337 8.44 4.47 5.82
C GLY A 337 9.30 4.42 7.10
N CYS A 338 8.93 3.55 8.03
CA CYS A 338 9.65 3.35 9.30
C CYS A 338 11.13 3.03 9.06
N THR A 339 11.43 2.04 8.21
CA THR A 339 12.82 1.61 8.00
C THR A 339 13.64 2.74 7.42
N LEU A 340 13.24 3.29 6.27
CA LEU A 340 14.01 4.36 5.60
C LEU A 340 14.15 5.63 6.46
N THR A 341 13.10 6.01 7.19
CA THR A 341 13.16 7.16 8.12
C THR A 341 14.21 6.92 9.19
N SER A 342 14.22 5.73 9.79
CA SER A 342 15.18 5.35 10.84
C SER A 342 16.63 5.36 10.35
N ILE A 343 16.86 5.20 9.04
CA ILE A 343 18.18 5.22 8.43
C ILE A 343 18.67 6.64 8.12
N PHE A 344 17.81 7.46 7.52
CA PHE A 344 18.23 8.71 6.87
C PHE A 344 17.83 9.96 7.62
N SER A 345 16.75 9.95 8.38
CA SER A 345 16.27 11.11 9.13
C SER A 345 15.56 10.69 10.43
N PRO A 346 16.26 9.98 11.32
CA PRO A 346 15.65 9.44 12.52
C PRO A 346 15.37 10.55 13.53
N HIS A 347 14.10 10.86 13.77
CA HIS A 347 13.66 11.81 14.80
C HIS A 347 12.44 11.29 15.55
N TRP A 348 12.37 11.61 16.83
CA TRP A 348 11.16 11.48 17.63
C TRP A 348 10.39 12.80 17.60
N GLN A 349 9.07 12.72 17.47
CA GLN A 349 8.15 13.78 17.86
C GLN A 349 7.62 13.46 19.24
N PHE A 350 7.65 14.45 20.11
CA PHE A 350 7.15 14.40 21.47
C PHE A 350 5.94 15.31 21.63
N SER A 351 5.04 14.96 22.53
CA SER A 351 3.86 15.74 22.93
C SER A 351 3.48 15.48 24.39
N ASP A 352 2.53 16.25 24.92
CA ASP A 352 1.89 16.03 26.22
C ASP A 352 2.88 15.79 27.40
N PHE A 353 3.91 16.64 27.51
CA PHE A 353 4.92 16.49 28.55
C PHE A 353 4.39 16.93 29.92
N GLU A 354 4.47 16.03 30.89
CA GLU A 354 4.00 16.28 32.24
C GLU A 354 4.89 15.61 33.30
N ILE A 355 4.88 16.17 34.50
CA ILE A 355 5.52 15.64 35.70
C ILE A 355 4.44 15.46 36.76
N VAL A 356 4.14 14.22 37.14
CA VAL A 356 3.14 13.90 38.17
C VAL A 356 3.82 13.26 39.34
N GLN A 357 3.70 13.86 40.53
CA GLN A 357 4.37 13.40 41.75
C GLN A 357 5.90 13.21 41.60
N GLY A 358 6.51 13.94 40.66
CA GLY A 358 7.94 13.84 40.35
C GLY A 358 8.30 12.84 39.25
N GLU A 359 7.33 12.09 38.73
CA GLU A 359 7.49 11.13 37.63
C GLU A 359 7.19 11.79 36.28
N VAL A 360 8.05 11.55 35.30
CA VAL A 360 7.90 12.10 33.95
C VAL A 360 6.94 11.24 33.12
N ARG A 361 6.05 11.90 32.37
CA ARG A 361 5.24 11.30 31.30
C ARG A 361 5.22 12.19 30.08
N PHE A 362 5.12 11.59 28.92
CA PHE A 362 5.01 12.28 27.63
C PHE A 362 4.46 11.32 26.60
N GLU A 363 4.08 11.83 25.44
CA GLU A 363 3.79 11.02 24.28
C GLU A 363 4.92 11.06 23.25
N VAL A 364 5.11 9.97 22.50
CA VAL A 364 6.18 9.88 21.49
C VAL A 364 5.75 9.13 20.23
N ILE A 365 6.26 9.55 19.07
CA ILE A 365 6.15 8.84 17.79
C ILE A 365 7.35 9.14 16.88
N LEU A 366 7.81 8.16 16.13
CA LEU A 366 8.85 8.31 15.11
C LEU A 366 8.32 9.19 13.97
N THR A 367 9.09 10.17 13.53
CA THR A 367 8.65 11.11 12.49
C THR A 367 8.77 10.54 11.08
N ALA A 368 8.19 9.37 10.83
CA ALA A 368 8.11 8.83 9.47
C ALA A 368 7.26 9.75 8.58
N GLN A 369 7.58 9.79 7.28
CA GLN A 369 6.74 10.51 6.31
C GLN A 369 5.45 9.75 6.06
N ASP A 370 5.55 8.41 6.01
CA ASP A 370 4.39 7.53 5.96
C ASP A 370 4.04 7.00 7.35
N ARG A 371 3.22 7.75 8.10
CA ARG A 371 2.75 7.33 9.43
C ARG A 371 1.48 6.49 9.42
N GLY A 372 0.82 6.34 8.28
CA GLY A 372 -0.54 5.78 8.24
C GLY A 372 -1.49 6.49 9.22
N PHE A 373 -2.34 5.72 9.89
CA PHE A 373 -3.22 6.18 10.97
C PHE A 373 -2.62 5.86 12.35
N GLN A 374 -1.39 6.33 12.59
CA GLN A 374 -0.71 6.20 13.88
C GLN A 374 -0.62 7.55 14.57
N TYR A 375 -0.76 7.54 15.88
CA TYR A 375 -0.74 8.71 16.76
C TYR A 375 0.46 8.60 17.71
N PRO A 376 0.80 9.62 18.51
CA PRO A 376 1.77 9.47 19.61
C PRO A 376 1.30 8.44 20.67
N ILE A 377 2.23 7.66 21.26
CA ILE A 377 1.93 6.73 22.39
C ILE A 377 2.34 7.39 23.69
N PRO A 378 1.54 7.29 24.77
CA PRO A 378 2.00 7.69 26.09
C PRO A 378 3.14 6.79 26.60
N ILE A 379 4.14 7.42 27.18
CA ILE A 379 5.28 6.83 27.88
C ILE A 379 5.24 7.33 29.32
N TYR A 380 5.34 6.40 30.27
CA TYR A 380 5.41 6.69 31.70
C TYR A 380 6.75 6.27 32.26
N GLN A 381 7.23 7.02 33.26
CA GLN A 381 8.39 6.65 34.05
C GLN A 381 8.13 5.35 34.84
N GLY A 382 8.99 4.35 34.67
CA GLY A 382 8.97 3.09 35.40
C GLY A 382 10.03 3.03 36.50
N GLU A 383 10.58 1.84 36.73
CA GLU A 383 11.59 1.61 37.76
C GLU A 383 12.93 2.27 37.42
N GLY A 384 13.68 2.71 38.44
CA GLY A 384 15.02 3.27 38.25
C GLY A 384 16.00 2.25 37.70
N VAL A 385 16.82 2.64 36.72
CA VAL A 385 17.81 1.75 36.11
C VAL A 385 19.00 1.54 37.03
N LYS A 386 19.27 0.27 37.36
CA LYS A 386 20.36 -0.09 38.26
C LYS A 386 21.72 0.40 37.74
N GLY A 387 22.38 1.24 38.52
CA GLY A 387 23.71 1.78 38.19
C GLY A 387 23.69 3.01 37.29
N ARG A 388 22.51 3.57 36.97
CA ARG A 388 22.36 4.83 36.21
C ARG A 388 21.45 5.79 36.98
N GLU A 389 22.04 6.61 37.83
CA GLU A 389 21.29 7.62 38.59
C GLU A 389 20.60 8.62 37.65
N GLY A 390 19.33 8.94 37.93
CA GLY A 390 18.53 9.84 37.10
C GLY A 390 18.02 9.22 35.79
N TRP A 391 18.04 7.90 35.67
CA TRP A 391 17.47 7.16 34.54
C TRP A 391 16.46 6.11 35.01
N TRP A 392 15.40 5.92 34.24
CA TRP A 392 14.28 5.02 34.55
C TRP A 392 13.87 4.23 33.31
N GLU A 393 13.49 2.97 33.50
CA GLU A 393 12.85 2.18 32.46
C GLU A 393 11.53 2.85 32.03
N CYS A 394 11.14 2.68 30.77
CA CYS A 394 9.85 3.14 30.27
C CYS A 394 8.75 2.13 30.53
N VAL A 395 7.56 2.61 30.87
CA VAL A 395 6.30 1.89 30.71
C VAL A 395 5.59 2.47 29.49
N VAL A 396 5.53 1.70 28.40
CA VAL A 396 4.81 2.06 27.19
C VAL A 396 3.31 1.84 27.43
N GLY A 397 2.50 2.86 27.16
CA GLY A 397 1.05 2.77 27.35
C GLY A 397 0.37 1.74 26.44
N ALA A 398 -0.90 1.46 26.72
CA ALA A 398 -1.67 0.50 25.94
C ALA A 398 -1.75 0.93 24.48
N ASP A 399 -1.36 0.03 23.58
CA ASP A 399 -1.49 0.24 22.15
C ASP A 399 -2.94 0.08 21.72
N GLY A 400 -3.38 0.89 20.75
CA GLY A 400 -4.70 0.75 20.12
C GLY A 400 -4.87 -0.51 19.26
N GLY A 401 -3.90 -1.44 19.28
CA GLY A 401 -3.90 -2.72 18.56
C GLY A 401 -3.18 -2.74 17.20
N ASN A 402 -2.50 -3.87 16.96
CA ASN A 402 -2.11 -4.54 15.69
C ASN A 402 -1.34 -3.79 14.58
N GLY A 403 -0.92 -2.54 14.75
CA GLY A 403 -0.13 -1.81 13.75
C GLY A 403 1.39 -2.07 13.81
N LEU A 404 2.11 -1.68 12.75
CA LEU A 404 3.57 -1.54 12.74
C LEU A 404 3.98 -0.37 13.64
N PRO A 405 4.41 -0.61 14.88
CA PRO A 405 4.56 0.47 15.85
C PRO A 405 5.62 1.49 15.41
N LEU A 406 5.23 2.74 15.17
CA LEU A 406 6.17 3.87 15.02
C LEU A 406 6.63 4.42 16.38
N TRP A 407 6.58 3.61 17.41
CA TRP A 407 6.89 3.99 18.79
C TRP A 407 7.91 3.01 19.39
N PRO A 408 8.64 3.41 20.44
CA PRO A 408 9.60 2.52 21.08
C PRO A 408 8.94 1.23 21.61
N ASN A 409 9.60 0.09 21.43
CA ASN A 409 9.19 -1.18 22.05
C ASN A 409 9.80 -1.34 23.46
N LYS A 410 10.96 -0.72 23.69
CA LYS A 410 11.64 -0.58 24.97
C LYS A 410 12.32 0.77 24.99
N CYS A 411 12.37 1.40 26.16
CA CYS A 411 13.19 2.58 26.32
C CYS A 411 13.61 2.83 27.76
N VAL A 412 14.57 3.72 27.91
CA VAL A 412 15.01 4.30 29.18
C VAL A 412 14.95 5.82 29.05
N ILE A 413 14.33 6.48 30.03
CA ILE A 413 14.22 7.93 30.10
C ILE A 413 15.18 8.50 31.14
N GLY A 414 15.75 9.66 30.85
CA GLY A 414 16.51 10.47 31.80
C GLY A 414 15.93 11.88 31.85
N TRP A 415 15.84 12.48 33.04
CA TRP A 415 15.27 13.82 33.21
C TRP A 415 16.12 14.68 34.13
N GLU A 416 16.69 15.75 33.57
CA GLU A 416 17.43 16.75 34.32
C GLU A 416 16.55 17.96 34.62
N LYS A 417 15.74 17.88 35.69
CA LYS A 417 14.76 18.92 36.08
C LYS A 417 15.32 20.35 36.08
N GLY A 418 16.58 20.55 36.53
CA GLY A 418 17.20 21.87 36.60
C GLY A 418 17.54 22.49 35.23
N LYS A 419 17.60 21.69 34.17
CA LYS A 419 17.93 22.13 32.81
C LYS A 419 16.76 21.93 31.83
N GLY A 420 15.70 21.25 32.24
CA GLY A 420 14.60 20.88 31.34
C GLY A 420 15.03 19.89 30.24
N VAL A 421 16.08 19.09 30.49
CA VAL A 421 16.63 18.17 29.48
C VAL A 421 16.05 16.77 29.66
N LEU A 422 15.41 16.27 28.61
CA LEU A 422 14.90 14.92 28.45
C LEU A 422 15.88 14.08 27.61
N GLY A 423 16.33 12.98 28.19
CA GLY A 423 17.06 11.91 27.50
C GLY A 423 16.13 10.72 27.24
N LEU A 424 16.26 10.12 26.06
CA LEU A 424 15.54 8.90 25.67
C LEU A 424 16.49 7.94 24.97
N GLU A 425 16.74 6.78 25.56
CA GLU A 425 17.36 5.64 24.87
C GLU A 425 16.26 4.68 24.45
N ALA A 426 16.09 4.46 23.15
CA ALA A 426 14.95 3.68 22.63
C ALA A 426 15.40 2.54 21.72
N GLU A 427 14.71 1.41 21.83
CA GLU A 427 14.64 0.34 20.84
C GLU A 427 13.30 0.49 20.10
N TRP A 428 13.29 0.32 18.78
CA TRP A 428 12.06 0.28 17.97
C TRP A 428 12.20 -0.70 16.81
N GLU A 429 11.06 -1.15 16.27
CA GLU A 429 11.03 -2.16 15.21
C GLU A 429 10.22 -1.68 14.00
N CYS A 430 10.79 -1.82 12.82
CA CYS A 430 10.13 -1.51 11.55
C CYS A 430 9.81 -2.80 10.79
N ARG A 431 8.53 -3.01 10.43
CA ARG A 431 8.09 -4.17 9.61
C ARG A 431 7.45 -3.75 8.30
N ASP A 432 7.73 -2.51 7.86
CA ASP A 432 7.23 -1.93 6.62
C ASP A 432 7.84 -2.58 5.37
N LEU A 433 9.00 -3.24 5.50
CA LEU A 433 9.67 -3.94 4.40
C LEU A 433 9.57 -5.47 4.51
N ASP A 434 9.66 -6.03 5.72
CA ASP A 434 9.54 -7.47 6.01
C ASP A 434 8.69 -7.65 7.27
N GLY A 435 7.43 -8.04 7.08
CA GLY A 435 6.47 -8.22 8.17
C GLY A 435 6.85 -9.35 9.14
N GLY A 436 7.52 -10.38 8.62
CA GLY A 436 7.93 -11.57 9.38
C GLY A 436 9.23 -11.36 10.16
N HIS A 437 10.12 -10.53 9.65
CA HIS A 437 11.43 -10.23 10.25
C HIS A 437 11.61 -8.71 10.40
N PRO A 438 11.09 -8.09 11.48
CA PRO A 438 11.29 -6.66 11.75
C PRO A 438 12.77 -6.27 11.67
N VAL A 439 13.05 -5.10 11.10
CA VAL A 439 14.33 -4.44 11.30
C VAL A 439 14.29 -3.72 12.65
N LYS A 440 15.20 -4.09 13.54
CA LYS A 440 15.33 -3.50 14.87
C LYS A 440 16.31 -2.35 14.83
N PHE A 441 15.97 -1.28 15.53
CA PHE A 441 16.79 -0.11 15.66
C PHE A 441 16.99 0.22 17.14
N THR A 442 18.14 0.80 17.45
CA THR A 442 18.42 1.41 18.76
C THR A 442 19.05 2.76 18.56
N GLY A 443 18.75 3.72 19.42
CA GLY A 443 19.33 5.06 19.34
C GLY A 443 19.10 5.86 20.61
N VAL A 444 19.73 7.03 20.67
CA VAL A 444 19.68 7.92 21.83
C VAL A 444 19.25 9.30 21.38
N THR A 445 18.31 9.89 22.08
CA THR A 445 17.84 11.26 21.86
C THR A 445 18.07 12.07 23.13
N THR A 446 18.55 13.30 22.95
CA THR A 446 18.63 14.30 24.03
C THR A 446 17.97 15.57 23.52
N THR A 447 17.02 16.11 24.28
CA THR A 447 16.24 17.28 23.88
C THR A 447 15.92 18.15 25.09
N THR A 448 15.68 19.44 24.86
CA THR A 448 15.15 20.35 25.88
C THR A 448 13.64 20.47 25.70
N VAL A 449 12.89 20.52 26.81
CA VAL A 449 11.48 20.89 26.82
C VAL A 449 11.40 22.41 26.95
N ASP A 450 11.30 23.10 25.81
CA ASP A 450 11.40 24.57 25.74
C ASP A 450 10.07 25.30 26.09
N SER A 451 9.00 24.55 26.34
CA SER A 451 7.73 25.11 26.80
C SER A 451 7.75 25.38 28.31
N PRO A 452 7.25 26.54 28.77
CA PRO A 452 7.07 26.78 30.20
C PRO A 452 6.24 25.68 30.85
N ILE A 453 6.69 25.20 32.01
CA ILE A 453 6.01 24.17 32.78
C ILE A 453 5.29 24.85 33.94
N THR A 454 3.96 24.75 33.97
CA THR A 454 3.12 25.22 35.07
C THR A 454 2.76 24.06 35.98
N CYS A 455 2.91 24.27 37.29
CA CYS A 455 2.59 23.29 38.31
C CYS A 455 1.33 23.68 39.08
N GLU A 456 0.39 22.74 39.18
CA GLU A 456 -0.78 22.80 40.06
C GLU A 456 -0.76 21.65 41.07
N THR A 457 -1.51 21.82 42.16
CA THR A 457 -1.74 20.74 43.14
C THR A 457 -3.23 20.43 43.14
N VAL A 458 -3.60 19.25 42.66
CA VAL A 458 -5.00 18.77 42.57
C VAL A 458 -5.11 17.55 43.47
N ASP A 459 -6.03 17.59 44.44
CA ASP A 459 -6.26 16.50 45.40
C ASP A 459 -5.00 16.02 46.17
N GLY A 460 -4.06 16.95 46.41
CA GLY A 460 -2.79 16.65 47.09
C GLY A 460 -1.70 16.09 46.18
N GLU A 461 -1.99 15.89 44.89
CA GLU A 461 -1.02 15.47 43.88
C GLU A 461 -0.46 16.69 43.14
N SER A 462 0.87 16.82 43.11
CA SER A 462 1.52 17.84 42.29
C SER A 462 1.57 17.35 40.85
N ARG A 463 0.95 18.13 39.95
CA ARG A 463 0.98 17.94 38.49
C ARG A 463 1.62 19.17 37.87
N CYS A 464 2.66 18.96 37.10
CA CYS A 464 3.27 20.00 36.27
C CYS A 464 3.10 19.62 34.81
N ALA A 465 2.67 20.54 33.96
CA ALA A 465 2.47 20.29 32.53
C ALA A 465 2.96 21.48 31.72
N THR A 466 3.22 21.28 30.43
CA THR A 466 3.47 22.40 29.51
C THR A 466 2.25 23.32 29.44
N GLU A 467 2.48 24.64 29.41
CA GLU A 467 1.38 25.63 29.39
C GLU A 467 0.45 25.49 28.17
N ASP A 468 1.02 25.13 27.03
CA ASP A 468 0.27 24.81 25.82
C ASP A 468 0.01 23.29 25.76
N PRO A 469 -1.25 22.83 25.89
CA PRO A 469 -1.58 21.41 25.76
C PRO A 469 -1.39 20.87 24.34
N GLY A 470 -1.26 21.75 23.33
CA GLY A 470 -0.91 21.40 21.95
C GLY A 470 0.60 21.44 21.68
N TYR A 471 1.44 21.66 22.71
CA TYR A 471 2.88 21.75 22.52
C TYR A 471 3.44 20.43 22.00
N THR A 472 4.10 20.50 20.85
CA THR A 472 4.82 19.39 20.24
C THR A 472 6.21 19.84 19.83
N TRP A 473 7.19 18.95 19.92
CA TRP A 473 8.55 19.24 19.47
C TRP A 473 9.19 17.99 18.87
N THR A 474 10.28 18.18 18.11
CA THR A 474 11.00 17.08 17.47
C THR A 474 12.46 17.09 17.89
N ALA A 475 13.04 15.91 18.08
CA ALA A 475 14.47 15.78 18.35
C ALA A 475 15.08 14.61 17.58
N GLY A 476 16.32 14.80 17.12
CA GLY A 476 17.09 13.79 16.40
C GLY A 476 17.40 12.57 17.26
N ILE A 477 17.56 11.43 16.60
CA ILE A 477 18.05 10.20 17.22
C ILE A 477 19.50 10.01 16.78
N ASP A 478 20.41 10.11 17.75
CA ASP A 478 21.83 9.89 17.56
C ASP A 478 22.20 8.41 17.79
N ASN A 479 23.40 8.05 17.33
CA ASN A 479 23.98 6.72 17.52
C ASN A 479 23.07 5.57 17.04
N VAL A 480 22.30 5.81 15.97
CA VAL A 480 21.40 4.79 15.43
C VAL A 480 22.19 3.57 14.97
N LYS A 481 21.82 2.42 15.54
CA LYS A 481 22.26 1.09 15.12
C LYS A 481 21.04 0.33 14.64
N TRP A 482 21.22 -0.52 13.64
CA TRP A 482 20.17 -1.41 13.17
C TRP A 482 20.65 -2.85 13.07
N GLY A 483 19.74 -3.80 13.16
CA GLY A 483 19.98 -5.24 13.03
C GLY A 483 18.67 -6.00 12.88
N VAL A 484 18.76 -7.32 12.76
CA VAL A 484 17.61 -8.23 12.73
C VAL A 484 17.47 -8.91 14.10
#